data_AF-A0A969KM97-F1
#
_entry.id   AF-A0A969KM97-F1
#
_cell.length_a   1.000
_cell.length_b   1.000
_cell.length_c   1.000
_cell.angle_alpha   90.00
_cell.angle_beta   90.00
_cell.angle_gamma   90.00
#
_symmetry.space_group_name_H-M   'P 1'
#
loop_
_entity.id
_entity.type
_entity.pdbx_description
1 polymer ?
#
loop_
_entity_poly.entity_id
_entity_poly.type
_entity_poly.pdbx_seq_one_letter_code
_entity_poly.pdbx_strand_id
1 'polypeptide(L)'
;MTGVAHLAADDLRTPFAAVTQFDADQSFALNVSMDCAQLRSHIDGLLPTLDEAYAVKVSGLFDSLQVRAPHRASPPYPTLIDALADQVVFDSEDAEGVMVGFRLPEYLDGVNVAGYHFHYVSDDRAHGGHVLDCRSGSVMVEIDAIDRFVLEGIAQEEVLVVVGVYSSSIQEAWEGVIPAELLDVVASR
;
A
#
# COMPACT_ATOMS: atom_id res chain seq x y z
N MET A 1 -1.09 -16.32 12.99
CA MET A 1 -1.55 -14.91 12.90
C MET A 1 -2.95 -14.92 12.31
N THR A 2 -3.84 -14.07 12.80
CA THR A 2 -5.30 -14.23 12.76
C THR A 2 -6.02 -13.22 11.83
N GLY A 3 -5.31 -12.58 10.88
CA GLY A 3 -5.90 -11.49 10.08
C GLY A 3 -6.15 -10.22 10.89
N VAL A 4 -5.59 -10.18 12.11
CA VAL A 4 -5.73 -9.07 13.04
C VAL A 4 -4.68 -8.02 12.70
N ALA A 5 -5.12 -6.78 12.54
CA ALA A 5 -4.26 -5.63 12.35
C ALA A 5 -3.73 -5.11 13.70
N HIS A 6 -2.48 -4.66 13.68
CA HIS A 6 -1.83 -4.04 14.82
C HIS A 6 -1.18 -2.75 14.36
N LEU A 7 -1.15 -1.75 15.25
CA LEU A 7 -0.35 -0.56 15.00
C LEU A 7 1.13 -0.97 14.87
N ALA A 8 1.76 -0.57 13.77
CA ALA A 8 3.19 -0.78 13.58
C ALA A 8 3.97 0.04 14.63
N ALA A 9 4.95 -0.60 15.25
CA ALA A 9 5.90 0.11 16.12
C ALA A 9 6.86 0.94 15.26
N ASP A 10 7.37 2.04 15.83
CA ASP A 10 8.29 2.96 15.14
C ASP A 10 9.60 2.27 14.70
N ASP A 11 9.98 1.18 15.36
CA ASP A 11 11.16 0.37 15.07
C ASP A 11 10.88 -0.86 14.20
N LEU A 12 9.63 -1.04 13.74
CA LEU A 12 9.25 -2.16 12.89
C LEU A 12 10.00 -2.13 11.54
N ARG A 13 10.46 -3.30 11.10
CA ARG A 13 11.19 -3.45 9.85
C ARG A 13 10.45 -4.26 8.79
N THR A 14 10.51 -3.77 7.55
CA THR A 14 10.07 -4.31 6.24
C THR A 14 11.08 -5.20 5.51
N PRO A 15 10.72 -6.06 4.55
CA PRO A 15 11.55 -6.34 3.37
C PRO A 15 11.07 -5.67 2.08
N PHE A 16 9.85 -5.10 2.06
CA PHE A 16 9.34 -4.29 0.94
C PHE A 16 8.24 -3.28 1.37
N ALA A 17 8.14 -2.14 0.67
CA ALA A 17 7.09 -1.12 0.83
C ALA A 17 7.15 -0.06 -0.28
N ALA A 18 5.98 0.51 -0.57
CA ALA A 18 5.84 1.69 -1.39
C ALA A 18 5.07 2.74 -0.58
N VAL A 19 5.56 3.98 -0.58
CA VAL A 19 5.01 5.08 0.22
C VAL A 19 4.92 6.34 -0.62
N THR A 20 3.92 7.16 -0.34
CA THR A 20 3.78 8.53 -0.87
C THR A 20 3.14 9.41 0.19
N GLN A 21 3.31 10.73 0.06
CA GLN A 21 2.43 11.69 0.74
C GLN A 21 1.19 11.81 -0.13
N PHE A 22 0.06 11.31 0.38
CA PHE A 22 -1.17 11.28 -0.38
C PHE A 22 -1.88 12.65 -0.33
N ASP A 23 -2.07 13.27 -1.49
CA ASP A 23 -2.89 14.47 -1.67
C ASP A 23 -3.81 14.28 -2.89
N ALA A 24 -5.11 14.18 -2.66
CA ALA A 24 -6.03 13.76 -3.71
C ALA A 24 -6.22 14.85 -4.78
N ASP A 25 -5.75 14.59 -6.00
CA ASP A 25 -6.03 15.41 -7.19
C ASP A 25 -7.48 15.26 -7.66
N GLN A 26 -8.03 14.06 -7.50
CA GLN A 26 -9.37 13.70 -7.95
C GLN A 26 -10.12 12.94 -6.87
N SER A 27 -11.41 13.23 -6.72
CA SER A 27 -12.31 12.50 -5.83
C SER A 27 -13.69 12.34 -6.43
N PHE A 28 -14.30 11.16 -6.26
CA PHE A 28 -15.65 10.89 -6.72
C PHE A 28 -16.30 9.75 -5.91
N ALA A 29 -17.62 9.84 -5.75
CA ALA A 29 -18.42 8.81 -5.09
C ALA A 29 -18.89 7.75 -6.09
N LEU A 30 -18.80 6.48 -5.69
CA LEU A 30 -19.41 5.34 -6.36
C LEU A 30 -20.47 4.72 -5.45
N ASN A 31 -21.71 4.66 -5.93
CA ASN A 31 -22.86 4.05 -5.23
C ASN A 31 -23.43 2.88 -6.04
N VAL A 32 -22.56 2.18 -6.78
CA VAL A 32 -22.92 1.10 -7.70
C VAL A 32 -22.06 -0.10 -7.36
N SER A 33 -22.69 -1.27 -7.27
CA SER A 33 -21.97 -2.51 -7.02
C SER A 33 -21.08 -2.86 -8.22
N MET A 34 -19.76 -2.82 -8.01
CA MET A 34 -18.76 -3.22 -9.00
C MET A 34 -17.83 -4.26 -8.39
N ASP A 35 -17.56 -5.34 -9.13
CA ASP A 35 -16.47 -6.25 -8.78
C ASP A 35 -15.10 -5.57 -8.92
N CYS A 36 -14.05 -6.19 -8.39
CA CYS A 36 -12.71 -5.60 -8.35
C CYS A 36 -12.14 -5.31 -9.76
N ALA A 37 -12.48 -6.10 -10.77
CA ALA A 37 -12.06 -5.84 -12.14
C ALA A 37 -12.79 -4.65 -12.75
N GLN A 38 -14.10 -4.54 -12.51
CA GLN A 38 -14.92 -3.41 -12.91
C GLN A 38 -14.48 -2.12 -12.23
N LEU A 39 -14.20 -2.15 -10.92
CA LEU A 39 -13.70 -1.00 -10.17
C LEU A 39 -12.37 -0.50 -10.75
N ARG A 40 -11.41 -1.40 -10.98
CA ARG A 40 -10.11 -1.07 -11.60
C ARG A 40 -10.28 -0.48 -13.00
N SER A 41 -11.11 -1.11 -13.84
CA SER A 41 -11.40 -0.62 -15.19
C SER A 41 -12.12 0.72 -15.19
N HIS A 42 -12.95 0.99 -14.17
CA HIS A 42 -13.63 2.26 -14.01
C HIS A 42 -12.62 3.37 -13.67
N ILE A 43 -11.73 3.10 -12.71
CA ILE A 43 -10.65 4.01 -12.34
C ILE A 43 -9.74 4.27 -13.56
N ASP A 44 -9.30 3.23 -14.27
CA ASP A 44 -8.46 3.36 -15.47
C ASP A 44 -9.09 4.27 -16.54
N GLY A 45 -10.42 4.21 -16.70
CA GLY A 45 -11.15 5.07 -17.64
C GLY A 45 -11.18 6.55 -17.28
N LEU A 46 -10.81 6.91 -16.05
CA LEU A 46 -10.73 8.29 -15.55
C LEU A 46 -9.29 8.82 -15.55
N LEU A 47 -8.29 7.95 -15.66
CA LEU A 47 -6.89 8.34 -15.65
C LEU A 47 -6.50 9.00 -17.00
N PRO A 48 -5.71 10.10 -16.98
CA PRO A 48 -5.20 10.70 -18.20
C PRO A 48 -4.36 9.74 -19.05
N THR A 49 -3.61 8.87 -18.40
CA THR A 49 -2.75 7.86 -19.03
C THR A 49 -2.49 6.67 -18.11
N LEU A 50 -2.20 5.52 -18.71
CA LEU A 50 -1.76 4.30 -18.04
C LEU A 50 -0.22 4.18 -17.98
N ASP A 51 0.51 5.20 -18.41
CA ASP A 51 1.97 5.23 -18.36
C ASP A 51 2.52 5.98 -17.12
N GLU A 52 1.64 6.51 -16.28
CA GLU A 52 1.97 7.20 -15.02
C GLU A 52 1.61 6.35 -13.80
N ALA A 53 2.24 6.68 -12.67
CA ALA A 53 1.96 6.07 -11.38
C ALA A 53 0.87 6.86 -10.66
N TYR A 54 0.00 6.16 -9.93
CA TYR A 54 -1.06 6.78 -9.14
C TYR A 54 -1.18 6.11 -7.79
N ALA A 55 -1.39 6.89 -6.73
CA ALA A 55 -1.91 6.40 -5.48
C ALA A 55 -3.44 6.45 -5.50
N VAL A 56 -4.07 5.42 -4.98
CA VAL A 56 -5.53 5.27 -4.98
C VAL A 56 -5.98 4.90 -3.58
N LYS A 57 -6.96 5.64 -3.08
CA LYS A 57 -7.64 5.38 -1.82
C LYS A 57 -9.14 5.20 -2.10
N VAL A 58 -9.71 4.13 -1.58
CA VAL A 58 -11.14 3.81 -1.67
C VAL A 58 -11.66 3.58 -0.26
N SER A 59 -12.52 4.47 0.21
CA SER A 59 -13.08 4.41 1.57
C SER A 59 -14.59 4.26 1.54
N GLY A 60 -15.14 3.39 2.39
CA GLY A 60 -16.58 3.20 2.54
C GLY A 60 -16.95 1.73 2.70
N LEU A 61 -18.13 1.37 2.20
CA LEU A 61 -18.69 0.03 2.32
C LEU A 61 -18.34 -0.83 1.09
N PHE A 62 -17.76 -1.99 1.34
CA PHE A 62 -17.56 -3.06 0.37
C PHE A 62 -18.58 -4.16 0.62
N ASP A 63 -19.39 -4.48 -0.40
CA ASP A 63 -20.38 -5.57 -0.31
C ASP A 63 -19.69 -6.91 0.01
N SER A 64 -18.52 -7.14 -0.57
CA SER A 64 -17.66 -8.28 -0.25
C SER A 64 -16.19 -7.93 -0.40
N LEU A 65 -15.34 -8.51 0.43
CA LEU A 65 -13.90 -8.31 0.38
C LEU A 65 -13.16 -9.60 0.71
N GLN A 66 -12.15 -9.93 -0.10
CA GLN A 66 -11.23 -11.02 0.16
C GLN A 66 -9.82 -10.46 0.32
N VAL A 67 -9.22 -10.68 1.48
CA VAL A 67 -7.84 -10.26 1.78
C VAL A 67 -6.99 -11.46 2.19
N ARG A 68 -5.67 -11.37 1.99
CA ARG A 68 -4.71 -12.32 2.55
C ARG A 68 -3.73 -11.67 3.50
N ALA A 69 -3.26 -12.47 4.46
CA ALA A 69 -2.12 -12.15 5.30
C ALA A 69 -1.07 -13.27 5.18
N PRO A 70 0.20 -12.95 4.85
CA PRO A 70 1.25 -13.96 4.82
C PRO A 70 1.62 -14.41 6.23
N HIS A 71 2.17 -15.62 6.34
CA HIS A 71 2.81 -16.05 7.58
C HIS A 71 4.17 -15.41 7.76
N ARG A 72 4.59 -15.27 9.02
CA ARG A 72 5.97 -14.92 9.33
C ARG A 72 6.87 -16.06 8.83
N ALA A 73 7.73 -15.75 7.87
CA ALA A 73 8.79 -16.65 7.44
C ALA A 73 9.93 -16.66 8.47
N SER A 74 10.66 -17.78 8.53
CA SER A 74 11.83 -17.96 9.37
C SER A 74 12.96 -18.59 8.56
N PRO A 75 14.24 -18.33 8.90
CA PRO A 75 15.36 -18.95 8.21
C PRO A 75 15.32 -20.50 8.24
N PRO A 76 15.73 -21.17 7.16
CA PRO A 76 16.09 -20.60 5.86
C PRO A 76 14.85 -20.00 5.18
N TYR A 77 14.95 -18.75 4.71
CA TYR A 77 13.81 -18.07 4.14
C TYR A 77 13.37 -18.77 2.84
N PRO A 78 12.09 -19.15 2.72
CA PRO A 78 11.56 -19.74 1.49
C PRO A 78 11.44 -18.68 0.40
N THR A 79 11.18 -19.12 -0.84
CA THR A 79 10.78 -18.17 -1.90
C THR A 79 9.43 -17.54 -1.54
N LEU A 80 9.12 -16.36 -2.12
CA LEU A 80 7.82 -15.72 -1.87
C LEU A 80 6.65 -16.63 -2.27
N ILE A 81 6.78 -17.37 -3.38
CA ILE A 81 5.74 -18.31 -3.84
C ILE A 81 5.51 -19.39 -2.78
N ASP A 82 6.57 -19.98 -2.25
CA ASP A 82 6.47 -21.01 -1.20
C ASP A 82 5.92 -20.43 0.11
N ALA A 83 6.32 -19.21 0.47
CA ALA A 83 5.83 -18.52 1.68
C ALA A 83 4.33 -18.21 1.63
N LEU A 84 3.76 -18.05 0.43
CA LEU A 84 2.36 -17.75 0.20
C LEU A 84 1.49 -19.00 0.03
N ALA A 85 2.08 -20.19 -0.10
CA ALA A 85 1.33 -21.44 -0.27
C ALA A 85 0.39 -21.72 0.91
N ASP A 86 0.83 -21.40 2.13
CA ASP A 86 0.05 -21.57 3.36
C ASP A 86 -0.58 -20.25 3.84
N GLN A 87 -0.72 -19.23 2.99
CA GLN A 87 -1.28 -17.93 3.39
C GLN A 87 -2.68 -18.06 4.00
N VAL A 88 -3.02 -17.14 4.91
CA VAL A 88 -4.38 -17.06 5.43
C VAL A 88 -5.20 -16.11 4.57
N VAL A 89 -6.33 -16.59 4.06
CA VAL A 89 -7.32 -15.79 3.32
C VAL A 89 -8.52 -15.53 4.22
N PHE A 90 -9.01 -14.30 4.19
CA PHE A 90 -10.16 -13.83 4.95
C PHE A 90 -11.18 -13.25 3.99
N ASP A 91 -12.40 -13.77 4.07
CA ASP A 91 -13.56 -13.26 3.38
C ASP A 91 -14.41 -12.45 4.36
N SER A 92 -14.90 -11.30 3.91
CA SER A 92 -15.79 -10.43 4.67
C SER A 92 -16.92 -9.96 3.78
N GLU A 93 -18.12 -9.87 4.35
CA GLU A 93 -19.30 -9.28 3.73
C GLU A 93 -19.62 -7.98 4.46
N ASP A 94 -20.23 -7.02 3.75
CA ASP A 94 -20.60 -5.70 4.29
C ASP A 94 -19.45 -5.03 5.09
N ALA A 95 -18.25 -5.06 4.50
CA ALA A 95 -17.03 -4.62 5.15
C ALA A 95 -16.85 -3.10 4.99
N GLU A 96 -16.92 -2.36 6.10
CA GLU A 96 -16.64 -0.93 6.14
C GLU A 96 -15.16 -0.67 6.49
N GLY A 97 -14.49 0.15 5.68
CA GLY A 97 -13.09 0.47 5.89
C GLY A 97 -12.44 1.23 4.75
N VAL A 98 -11.12 1.08 4.65
CA VAL A 98 -10.28 1.80 3.68
C VAL A 98 -9.38 0.82 2.93
N MET A 99 -9.50 0.83 1.61
CA MET A 99 -8.57 0.18 0.68
C MET A 99 -7.62 1.24 0.13
N VAL A 100 -6.31 1.01 0.22
CA VAL A 100 -5.26 1.88 -0.30
C VAL A 100 -4.30 1.10 -1.16
N GLY A 101 -3.74 1.74 -2.17
CA GLY A 101 -2.79 1.07 -3.05
C GLY A 101 -2.23 1.97 -4.11
N PHE A 102 -1.47 1.36 -5.00
CA PHE A 102 -0.89 2.02 -6.16
C PHE A 102 -1.39 1.37 -7.44
N ARG A 103 -1.53 2.19 -8.47
CA ARG A 103 -1.61 1.76 -9.86
C ARG A 103 -0.30 2.15 -10.53
N LEU A 104 0.51 1.17 -10.89
CA LEU A 104 1.81 1.41 -11.52
C LEU A 104 1.82 1.00 -13.00
N PRO A 105 2.56 1.72 -13.85
CA PRO A 105 2.71 1.37 -15.25
C PRO A 105 3.52 0.08 -15.45
N GLU A 106 3.28 -0.59 -16.57
CA GLU A 106 3.88 -1.89 -16.91
C GLU A 106 5.42 -1.87 -16.90
N TYR A 107 6.05 -0.74 -17.24
CA TYR A 107 7.51 -0.63 -17.26
C TYR A 107 8.15 -0.64 -15.86
N LEU A 108 7.37 -0.56 -14.78
CA LEU A 108 7.85 -0.70 -13.40
C LEU A 108 7.72 -2.13 -12.85
N ASP A 109 7.25 -3.10 -13.65
CA ASP A 109 7.21 -4.50 -13.24
C ASP A 109 8.60 -5.01 -12.86
N GLY A 110 8.65 -5.80 -11.78
CA GLY A 110 9.89 -6.34 -11.21
C GLY A 110 10.67 -5.38 -10.31
N VAL A 111 10.51 -4.06 -10.46
CA VAL A 111 10.94 -3.07 -9.44
C VAL A 111 9.87 -2.95 -8.36
N ASN A 112 8.60 -2.95 -8.78
CA ASN A 112 7.42 -3.01 -7.94
C ASN A 112 6.35 -3.90 -8.63
N VAL A 113 5.12 -3.92 -8.13
CA VAL A 113 3.99 -4.63 -8.75
C VAL A 113 3.32 -3.73 -9.77
N ALA A 114 3.43 -4.07 -11.06
CA ALA A 114 2.71 -3.38 -12.12
C ALA A 114 1.19 -3.57 -12.00
N GLY A 115 0.43 -2.62 -12.54
CA GLY A 115 -1.02 -2.56 -12.38
C GLY A 115 -1.41 -2.17 -10.96
N TYR A 116 -2.55 -2.70 -10.49
CA TYR A 116 -3.09 -2.37 -9.18
C TYR A 116 -2.55 -3.29 -8.08
N HIS A 117 -2.06 -2.69 -7.00
CA HIS A 117 -1.66 -3.37 -5.77
C HIS A 117 -2.33 -2.72 -4.57
N PHE A 118 -3.38 -3.37 -4.06
CA PHE A 118 -4.21 -2.86 -2.97
C PHE A 118 -4.03 -3.62 -1.65
N HIS A 119 -4.13 -2.88 -0.57
CA HIS A 119 -4.27 -3.37 0.80
C HIS A 119 -5.51 -2.75 1.42
N TYR A 120 -6.09 -3.41 2.40
CA TYR A 120 -7.29 -2.95 3.10
C TYR A 120 -7.10 -3.00 4.61
N VAL A 121 -7.75 -2.07 5.31
CA VAL A 121 -7.95 -2.08 6.75
C VAL A 121 -9.40 -1.74 7.08
N SER A 122 -10.01 -2.47 8.00
CA SER A 122 -11.35 -2.20 8.50
C SER A 122 -11.42 -0.88 9.27
N ASP A 123 -12.61 -0.28 9.36
CA ASP A 123 -12.82 1.00 10.06
C ASP A 123 -12.44 0.92 11.55
N ASP A 124 -12.75 -0.22 12.19
CA ASP A 124 -12.35 -0.52 13.57
C ASP A 124 -10.84 -0.82 13.73
N ARG A 125 -10.09 -0.87 12.62
CA ARG A 125 -8.66 -1.20 12.53
C ARG A 125 -8.30 -2.56 13.13
N ALA A 126 -9.27 -3.46 13.24
CA ALA A 126 -9.05 -4.79 13.80
C ALA A 126 -8.62 -5.80 12.75
N HIS A 127 -8.96 -5.60 11.46
CA HIS A 127 -8.69 -6.56 10.40
C HIS A 127 -8.16 -5.89 9.13
N GLY A 128 -7.38 -6.63 8.35
CA GLY A 128 -6.84 -6.12 7.10
C GLY A 128 -5.94 -7.11 6.38
N GLY A 129 -5.41 -6.68 5.24
CA GLY A 129 -4.48 -7.48 4.47
C GLY A 129 -4.37 -7.02 3.02
N HIS A 130 -3.62 -7.82 2.25
CA HIS A 130 -3.49 -7.62 0.80
C HIS A 130 -4.77 -8.05 0.10
N VAL A 131 -5.36 -7.16 -0.71
CA VAL A 131 -6.65 -7.41 -1.38
C VAL A 131 -6.44 -8.40 -2.53
N LEU A 132 -7.21 -9.48 -2.50
CA LEU A 132 -7.27 -10.49 -3.57
C LEU A 132 -8.49 -10.25 -4.47
N ASP A 133 -9.62 -9.94 -3.87
CA ASP A 133 -10.87 -9.64 -4.58
C ASP A 133 -11.73 -8.68 -3.75
N CYS A 134 -12.63 -7.97 -4.42
CA CYS A 134 -13.58 -7.07 -3.78
C CYS A 134 -14.84 -6.89 -4.62
N ARG A 135 -15.88 -6.42 -3.94
CA ARG A 135 -17.06 -5.84 -4.56
C ARG A 135 -17.34 -4.54 -3.83
N SER A 136 -17.13 -3.43 -4.53
CA SER A 136 -17.46 -2.11 -3.99
C SER A 136 -18.97 -1.95 -3.83
N GLY A 137 -19.40 -1.28 -2.76
CA GLY A 137 -20.79 -0.90 -2.54
C GLY A 137 -20.97 0.60 -2.66
N SER A 138 -21.00 1.29 -1.51
CA SER A 138 -21.01 2.77 -1.44
C SER A 138 -19.65 3.26 -0.95
N VAL A 139 -18.83 3.75 -1.88
CA VAL A 139 -17.44 4.15 -1.61
C VAL A 139 -17.10 5.52 -2.18
N MET A 140 -16.15 6.19 -1.55
CA MET A 140 -15.44 7.35 -2.09
C MET A 140 -14.11 6.87 -2.68
N VAL A 141 -13.83 7.24 -3.92
CA VAL A 141 -12.53 7.00 -4.57
C VAL A 141 -11.78 8.32 -4.64
N GLU A 142 -10.54 8.31 -4.19
CA GLU A 142 -9.59 9.42 -4.25
C GLU A 142 -8.32 8.96 -4.97
N ILE A 143 -7.82 9.78 -5.90
CA ILE A 143 -6.67 9.47 -6.75
C ILE A 143 -5.69 10.63 -6.68
N ASP A 144 -4.41 10.29 -6.57
CA ASP A 144 -3.26 11.19 -6.51
C ASP A 144 -2.25 10.76 -7.58
N ALA A 145 -1.89 11.65 -8.49
CA ALA A 145 -0.95 11.40 -9.57
C ALA A 145 0.50 11.55 -9.09
N ILE A 146 1.33 10.54 -9.34
CA ILE A 146 2.70 10.49 -8.86
C ILE A 146 3.65 10.81 -10.01
N ASP A 147 4.31 11.97 -9.92
CA ASP A 147 5.27 12.45 -10.92
C ASP A 147 6.72 11.99 -10.67
N ARG A 148 6.99 11.43 -9.47
CA ARG A 148 8.33 11.02 -9.04
C ARG A 148 8.33 9.65 -8.39
N PHE A 149 9.15 8.75 -8.94
CA PHE A 149 9.45 7.45 -8.36
C PHE A 149 10.90 7.43 -7.83
N VAL A 150 11.07 7.17 -6.54
CA VAL A 150 12.39 7.03 -5.89
C VAL A 150 12.56 5.58 -5.44
N LEU A 151 13.67 4.96 -5.85
CA LEU A 151 14.05 3.63 -5.40
C LEU A 151 15.20 3.75 -4.42
N GLU A 152 14.96 3.34 -3.18
CA GLU A 152 15.99 3.27 -2.15
C GLU A 152 16.39 1.80 -1.93
N GLY A 153 17.66 1.50 -2.21
CA GLY A 153 18.22 0.17 -1.96
C GLY A 153 18.71 0.03 -0.52
N ILE A 154 18.68 -1.20 0.00
CA ILE A 154 19.17 -1.51 1.34
C ILE A 154 20.53 -2.19 1.22
N ALA A 155 21.55 -1.65 1.88
CA ALA A 155 22.82 -2.35 2.07
C ALA A 155 22.63 -3.38 3.19
N GLN A 156 22.82 -4.68 2.90
CA GLN A 156 22.59 -5.79 3.84
C GLN A 156 23.47 -5.66 5.11
N GLU A 157 22.97 -5.83 6.33
CA GLU A 157 22.67 -7.12 7.00
C GLU A 157 21.33 -7.19 7.76
N GLU A 158 20.50 -6.15 7.74
CA GLU A 158 19.19 -6.19 8.42
C GLU A 158 18.09 -5.70 7.49
N VAL A 159 17.16 -6.61 7.21
CA VAL A 159 16.02 -6.43 6.32
C VAL A 159 15.15 -5.29 6.86
N LEU A 160 15.24 -4.11 6.23
CA LEU A 160 14.39 -2.95 6.45
C LEU A 160 13.81 -2.47 5.13
N VAL A 161 12.49 -2.45 5.09
CA VAL A 161 11.65 -1.65 4.22
C VAL A 161 10.54 -1.11 5.12
N VAL A 162 9.69 -0.19 4.73
CA VAL A 162 8.75 0.40 5.70
C VAL A 162 7.40 0.59 5.04
N VAL A 163 6.43 -0.27 5.35
CA VAL A 163 5.01 0.04 5.10
C VAL A 163 4.55 0.78 6.36
N GLY A 164 4.58 2.10 6.31
CA GLY A 164 4.20 2.97 7.42
C GLY A 164 3.91 4.38 6.92
N VAL A 165 2.75 4.90 7.31
CA VAL A 165 2.26 6.25 7.02
C VAL A 165 2.83 7.19 8.08
N TYR A 166 3.54 8.26 7.71
CA TYR A 166 3.96 9.31 8.65
C TYR A 166 3.71 10.72 8.09
N SER A 167 3.22 11.59 8.97
CA SER A 167 2.90 13.00 8.73
C SER A 167 3.93 13.95 9.33
N SER A 168 3.96 15.16 8.82
CA SER A 168 4.88 16.25 9.16
C SER A 168 4.53 16.90 10.51
N SER A 169 5.15 16.45 11.59
CA SER A 169 5.32 17.31 12.77
C SER A 169 6.58 16.99 13.58
N ILE A 170 7.73 16.76 12.94
CA ILE A 170 9.03 16.82 13.63
C ILE A 170 10.07 17.40 12.66
N GLN A 171 10.21 18.72 12.69
CA GLN A 171 11.43 19.40 12.22
C GLN A 171 12.38 19.71 13.40
N GLU A 172 12.05 19.27 14.63
CA GLU A 172 12.79 19.66 15.85
C GLU A 172 13.38 18.50 16.70
N ALA A 173 13.34 17.23 16.28
CA ALA A 173 13.89 16.12 17.10
C ALA A 173 15.09 15.36 16.49
N TRP A 174 15.77 15.91 15.48
CA TRP A 174 16.87 15.21 14.78
C TRP A 174 18.26 15.84 14.95
N GLU A 175 18.48 16.66 15.98
CA GLU A 175 19.86 16.89 16.46
C GLU A 175 20.33 15.66 17.26
N GLY A 176 20.96 14.70 16.57
CA GLY A 176 21.77 13.68 17.23
C GLY A 176 21.74 12.25 16.68
N VAL A 177 20.95 11.94 15.65
CA VAL A 177 20.76 10.54 15.19
C VAL A 177 21.30 10.27 13.77
N ILE A 178 21.76 11.31 13.05
CA ILE A 178 22.45 11.15 11.75
C ILE A 178 23.83 11.82 11.83
N PRO A 179 24.94 11.13 11.48
CA PRO A 179 26.24 11.78 11.32
C PRO A 179 26.14 12.91 10.29
N ALA A 180 26.67 14.09 10.61
CA ALA A 180 26.56 15.31 9.79
C ALA A 180 27.02 15.14 8.32
N GLU A 181 27.79 14.10 8.03
CA GLU A 181 28.35 13.79 6.71
C GLU A 181 27.31 13.27 5.70
N LEU A 182 26.12 12.84 6.14
CA LEU A 182 25.03 12.41 5.26
C LEU A 182 24.06 13.54 4.86
N LEU A 183 24.15 14.72 5.49
CA LEU A 183 23.33 15.88 5.15
C LEU A 183 23.83 16.64 3.90
N ASP A 184 25.07 16.41 3.48
CA ASP A 184 25.67 17.13 2.34
C ASP A 184 25.29 16.56 0.96
N VAL A 185 24.61 15.42 0.88
CA VAL A 185 24.22 14.81 -0.41
C VAL A 185 22.88 15.37 -0.93
N VAL A 186 22.05 15.99 -0.07
CA VAL A 186 20.73 16.51 -0.46
C VAL A 186 20.76 18.03 -0.74
N ALA A 187 21.85 18.73 -0.42
CA ALA A 187 22.00 20.17 -0.67
C ALA A 187 22.79 20.53 -1.94
N SER A 188 23.19 19.58 -2.78
CA SER A 188 23.85 19.89 -4.06
C SER A 188 23.45 18.96 -5.21
N ARG A 189 22.24 19.17 -5.75
CA ARG A 189 21.93 19.19 -7.20
C ARG A 189 20.45 19.42 -7.45
#